data_AF-A0A9E0I644-F1
#
_entry.id   AF-A0A9E0I644-F1
#
_cell.length_a   1.000
_cell.length_b   1.000
_cell.length_c   1.000
_cell.angle_alpha   90.00
_cell.angle_beta   90.00
_cell.angle_gamma   90.00
#
_symmetry.space_group_name_H-M   'P 1'
#
loop_
_entity.id
_entity.type
_entity.pdbx_description
1 polymer ?
#
loop_
_entity_poly.entity_id
_entity_poly.type
_entity_poly.pdbx_seq_one_letter_code
_entity_poly.pdbx_strand_id
1 'polypeptide(L)'
;MIGLGYRREMSDWDMSAVQADFFEVAPENWVRRDRAPLHQLIASGHPVHLHGVSLNLGGSSPIDLDFLRAVRELMADLNTTVYSDHLAASGDAHQLYDLFPIPFTRAEVRRVSDRIRQVQDVLGQRLAVENTTWYTNIGELLEADFLAQVAERADCGILLDLNNVTVNHQNHGGHDLTSFVQHIDLARVSYLHVAGHEWDERFGLYIDTHSQPVAPGTAEMARQLHQTHGIPILLEWDNDVPGMDVLNRELACLRPSMTL
;
A
#
# COMPACT_ATOMS: atom_id res chain seq x y z
N MET A 1 -12.90 9.13 0.50
CA MET A 1 -12.84 8.47 -0.81
C MET A 1 -12.53 7.02 -0.57
N ILE A 2 -13.26 6.12 -1.22
CA ILE A 2 -13.04 4.67 -1.20
C ILE A 2 -12.59 4.27 -2.60
N GLY A 3 -11.43 3.66 -2.74
CA GLY A 3 -10.82 3.30 -4.01
C GLY A 3 -10.66 1.80 -4.18
N LEU A 4 -10.23 1.41 -5.37
CA LEU A 4 -9.99 0.03 -5.76
C LEU A 4 -8.66 -0.10 -6.49
N GLY A 5 -7.87 -1.12 -6.14
CA GLY A 5 -6.70 -1.50 -6.91
C GLY A 5 -7.10 -1.95 -8.33
N TYR A 6 -6.60 -1.28 -9.36
CA TYR A 6 -6.89 -1.67 -10.75
C TYR A 6 -6.00 -2.84 -11.14
N ARG A 7 -6.62 -3.95 -11.56
CA ARG A 7 -5.95 -5.19 -11.96
C ARG A 7 -6.20 -5.49 -13.44
N ARG A 8 -5.37 -6.35 -14.03
CA ARG A 8 -5.44 -6.66 -15.47
C ARG A 8 -6.79 -7.28 -15.86
N GLU A 9 -7.37 -8.05 -14.97
CA GLU A 9 -8.67 -8.72 -15.05
C GLU A 9 -9.82 -7.73 -15.29
N MET A 10 -9.60 -6.45 -14.93
CA MET A 10 -10.55 -5.36 -15.08
C MET A 10 -10.43 -4.63 -16.43
N SER A 11 -9.54 -5.05 -17.35
CA SER A 11 -9.27 -4.31 -18.59
C SER A 11 -10.49 -4.14 -19.48
N ASP A 12 -11.40 -5.10 -19.44
CA ASP A 12 -12.58 -5.16 -20.31
C ASP A 12 -13.86 -4.79 -19.55
N TRP A 13 -13.75 -4.29 -18.31
CA TRP A 13 -14.89 -3.92 -17.49
C TRP A 13 -15.44 -2.56 -17.89
N ASP A 14 -16.75 -2.40 -17.71
CA ASP A 14 -17.35 -1.07 -17.71
C ASP A 14 -17.02 -0.37 -16.39
N MET A 15 -15.98 0.47 -16.41
CA MET A 15 -15.51 1.17 -15.22
C MET A 15 -16.55 2.14 -14.65
N SER A 16 -17.57 2.55 -15.42
CA SER A 16 -18.66 3.37 -14.91
C SER A 16 -19.60 2.63 -13.94
N ALA A 17 -19.57 1.30 -13.96
CA ALA A 17 -20.32 0.44 -13.04
C ALA A 17 -19.54 0.07 -11.76
N VAL A 18 -18.25 0.41 -11.69
CA VAL A 18 -17.41 0.19 -10.51
C VAL A 18 -17.63 1.32 -9.50
N GLN A 19 -18.05 1.00 -8.28
CA GLN A 19 -18.40 1.97 -7.24
C GLN A 19 -17.19 2.50 -6.46
N ALA A 20 -16.08 2.76 -7.14
CA ALA A 20 -14.85 3.30 -6.57
C ALA A 20 -14.73 4.80 -6.86
N ASP A 21 -14.24 5.57 -5.89
CA ASP A 21 -14.02 7.01 -6.01
C ASP A 21 -12.66 7.31 -6.68
N PHE A 22 -11.67 6.43 -6.53
CA PHE A 22 -10.34 6.52 -7.14
C PHE A 22 -9.76 5.12 -7.41
N PHE A 23 -8.69 5.06 -8.19
CA PHE A 23 -7.99 3.81 -8.50
C PHE A 23 -6.51 3.89 -8.14
N GLU A 24 -5.94 2.73 -7.84
CA GLU A 24 -4.50 2.58 -7.67
C GLU A 24 -3.92 1.66 -8.74
N VAL A 25 -2.72 1.98 -9.22
CA VAL A 25 -1.96 1.13 -10.13
C VAL A 25 -0.49 1.05 -9.78
N ALA A 26 0.11 -0.11 -10.09
CA ALA A 26 1.55 -0.29 -10.00
C ALA A 26 2.28 0.36 -11.18
N PRO A 27 3.16 1.37 -10.96
CA PRO A 27 3.85 2.08 -12.04
C PRO A 27 4.65 1.16 -12.95
N GLU A 28 5.17 0.04 -12.46
CA GLU A 28 5.88 -1.00 -13.21
C GLU A 28 5.11 -1.46 -14.45
N ASN A 29 3.78 -1.51 -14.35
CA ASN A 29 2.91 -1.95 -15.43
C ASN A 29 2.60 -0.85 -16.47
N TRP A 30 2.90 0.41 -16.16
CA TRP A 30 2.43 1.58 -16.91
C TRP A 30 3.52 2.52 -17.40
N VAL A 31 4.74 2.46 -16.83
CA VAL A 31 5.87 3.28 -17.30
C VAL A 31 6.20 3.07 -18.78
N ARG A 32 5.99 1.85 -19.30
CA ARG A 32 6.32 1.44 -20.68
C ARG A 32 5.11 0.92 -21.48
N ARG A 33 3.89 1.13 -21.00
CA ARG A 33 2.65 0.66 -21.63
C ARG A 33 1.81 1.84 -22.12
N ASP A 34 0.88 1.56 -23.04
CA ASP A 34 -0.22 2.48 -23.35
C ASP A 34 -1.02 2.82 -22.08
N ARG A 35 -1.22 4.12 -21.85
CA ARG A 35 -1.85 4.70 -20.66
C ARG A 35 -3.31 5.12 -20.91
N ALA A 36 -3.84 4.89 -22.12
CA ALA A 36 -5.22 5.23 -22.46
C ALA A 36 -6.27 4.75 -21.43
N PRO A 37 -6.16 3.54 -20.83
CA PRO A 37 -7.09 3.13 -19.76
C PRO A 37 -7.05 4.06 -18.54
N LEU A 38 -5.87 4.52 -18.13
CA LEU A 38 -5.73 5.43 -16.98
C LEU A 38 -6.27 6.82 -17.28
N HIS A 39 -6.02 7.33 -18.48
CA HIS A 39 -6.59 8.61 -18.92
C HIS A 39 -8.12 8.55 -18.99
N GLN A 40 -8.71 7.41 -19.36
CA GLN A 40 -10.16 7.21 -19.33
C GLN A 40 -10.73 7.25 -17.91
N LEU A 41 -10.05 6.62 -16.94
CA LEU A 41 -10.44 6.69 -15.52
C LEU A 41 -10.44 8.14 -15.03
N ILE A 42 -9.35 8.86 -15.30
CA ILE A 42 -9.20 10.27 -14.91
C ILE A 42 -10.26 11.15 -15.58
N ALA A 43 -10.49 10.97 -16.88
CA ALA A 43 -11.51 11.72 -17.62
C ALA A 43 -12.94 11.44 -17.12
N SER A 44 -13.17 10.26 -16.54
CA SER A 44 -14.44 9.88 -15.91
C SER A 44 -14.57 10.39 -14.47
N GLY A 45 -13.57 11.11 -13.96
CA GLY A 45 -13.59 11.71 -12.62
C GLY A 45 -12.97 10.85 -11.53
N HIS A 46 -12.25 9.77 -11.88
CA HIS A 46 -11.57 8.90 -10.92
C HIS A 46 -10.06 9.18 -10.93
N PRO A 47 -9.51 9.84 -9.89
CA PRO A 47 -8.07 10.01 -9.75
C PRO A 47 -7.33 8.67 -9.72
N VAL A 48 -6.06 8.70 -10.15
CA VAL A 48 -5.19 7.52 -10.11
C VAL A 48 -4.02 7.78 -9.15
N HIS A 49 -3.83 6.90 -8.18
CA HIS A 49 -2.65 6.84 -7.32
C HIS A 49 -1.67 5.79 -7.83
N LEU A 50 -0.39 5.98 -7.52
CA LEU A 50 0.66 5.02 -7.86
C LEU A 50 1.13 4.32 -6.59
N HIS A 51 1.26 3.00 -6.67
CA HIS A 51 1.80 2.19 -5.58
C HIS A 51 2.70 1.10 -6.16
N GLY A 52 4.01 1.21 -5.93
CA GLY A 52 5.03 0.34 -6.52
C GLY A 52 5.36 -0.88 -5.68
N VAL A 53 6.00 -1.85 -6.34
CA VAL A 53 6.40 -3.15 -5.77
C VAL A 53 7.89 -3.45 -6.00
N SER A 54 8.64 -2.50 -6.57
CA SER A 54 9.99 -2.76 -7.09
C SER A 54 11.07 -1.77 -6.69
N LEU A 55 10.78 -0.72 -5.90
CA LEU A 55 11.83 0.23 -5.50
C LEU A 55 12.91 -0.36 -4.60
N ASN A 56 12.63 -1.50 -3.98
CA ASN A 56 13.61 -2.21 -3.17
C ASN A 56 14.21 -1.32 -2.06
N LEU A 57 13.35 -0.58 -1.32
CA LEU A 57 13.78 0.37 -0.29
C LEU A 57 14.62 -0.32 0.81
N GLY A 58 14.27 -1.56 1.13
CA GLY A 58 14.99 -2.43 2.05
C GLY A 58 16.19 -3.17 1.48
N GLY A 59 16.40 -3.18 0.16
CA GLY A 59 17.52 -3.91 -0.45
C GLY A 59 18.87 -3.23 -0.29
N SER A 60 19.93 -3.98 -0.62
CA SER A 60 21.32 -3.50 -0.65
C SER A 60 21.72 -2.84 -1.97
N SER A 61 21.08 -3.24 -3.06
CA SER A 61 21.42 -2.76 -4.39
C SER A 61 21.06 -1.27 -4.57
N PRO A 62 21.76 -0.55 -5.48
CA PRO A 62 21.46 0.85 -5.76
C PRO A 62 20.00 1.04 -6.20
N ILE A 63 19.40 2.16 -5.82
CA ILE A 63 18.08 2.56 -6.30
C ILE A 63 18.15 2.77 -7.83
N ASP A 64 17.17 2.23 -8.56
CA ASP A 64 17.05 2.43 -10.00
C ASP A 64 16.57 3.86 -10.31
N LEU A 65 17.52 4.74 -10.62
CA LEU A 65 17.25 6.14 -10.93
C LEU A 65 16.53 6.34 -12.26
N ASP A 66 16.69 5.42 -13.22
CA ASP A 66 16.01 5.51 -14.51
C ASP A 66 14.54 5.14 -14.37
N PHE A 67 14.23 4.10 -13.58
CA PHE A 67 12.86 3.78 -13.20
C PHE A 67 12.20 4.95 -12.46
N LEU A 68 12.86 5.55 -11.46
CA LEU A 68 12.30 6.70 -10.73
C LEU A 68 12.01 7.92 -11.63
N ARG A 69 12.86 8.19 -12.62
CA ARG A 69 12.57 9.25 -13.61
C ARG A 69 11.33 8.91 -14.43
N ALA A 70 11.17 7.66 -14.85
CA ALA A 70 9.97 7.21 -15.56
C ALA A 70 8.71 7.28 -14.67
N VAL A 71 8.82 6.97 -13.38
CA VAL A 71 7.72 7.15 -12.41
C VAL A 71 7.36 8.63 -12.30
N ARG A 72 8.35 9.52 -12.16
CA ARG A 72 8.11 10.98 -12.11
C ARG A 72 7.41 11.50 -13.37
N GLU A 73 7.81 11.03 -14.55
CA GLU A 73 7.14 11.35 -15.81
C GLU A 73 5.70 10.83 -15.85
N LEU A 74 5.47 9.61 -15.35
CA LEU A 74 4.13 9.03 -15.22
C LEU A 74 3.25 9.83 -14.25
N MET A 75 3.80 10.25 -13.11
CA MET A 75 3.08 11.09 -12.14
C MET A 75 2.65 12.42 -12.77
N ALA A 76 3.54 13.05 -13.54
CA ALA A 76 3.23 14.30 -14.24
C ALA A 76 2.15 14.11 -15.33
N ASP A 77 2.23 13.01 -16.09
CA ASP A 77 1.26 12.66 -17.13
C ASP A 77 -0.14 12.37 -16.57
N LEU A 78 -0.22 11.68 -15.43
CA LEU A 78 -1.48 11.37 -14.75
C LEU A 78 -1.95 12.50 -13.82
N ASN A 79 -1.16 13.57 -13.66
CA ASN A 79 -1.38 14.64 -12.69
C ASN A 79 -1.63 14.12 -11.26
N THR A 80 -0.86 13.14 -10.82
CA THR A 80 -0.93 12.57 -9.47
C THR A 80 0.26 13.01 -8.61
N THR A 81 -0.01 13.22 -7.32
CA THR A 81 1.01 13.53 -6.30
C THR A 81 1.17 12.40 -5.28
N VAL A 82 0.51 11.27 -5.52
CA VAL A 82 0.54 10.11 -4.62
C VAL A 82 1.36 9.01 -5.28
N TYR A 83 2.51 8.75 -4.69
CA TYR A 83 3.31 7.57 -4.98
C TYR A 83 3.76 6.93 -3.67
N SER A 84 3.49 5.64 -3.53
CA SER A 84 3.94 4.80 -2.42
C SER A 84 4.73 3.59 -2.92
N ASP A 85 5.53 3.00 -2.04
CA ASP A 85 6.17 1.68 -2.27
C ASP A 85 6.43 1.01 -0.92
N HIS A 86 6.80 -0.26 -0.96
CA HIS A 86 6.89 -1.12 0.21
C HIS A 86 8.15 -0.84 1.03
N LEU A 87 8.02 -0.82 2.36
CA LEU A 87 9.14 -0.82 3.29
C LEU A 87 9.76 -2.22 3.40
N ALA A 88 10.17 -2.77 2.26
CA ALA A 88 10.68 -4.12 2.09
C ALA A 88 11.86 -4.16 1.11
N ALA A 89 12.60 -5.27 1.12
CA ALA A 89 13.50 -5.59 0.02
C ALA A 89 12.73 -6.38 -1.04
N SER A 90 12.84 -6.00 -2.32
CA SER A 90 12.17 -6.67 -3.44
C SER A 90 13.17 -7.25 -4.44
N GLY A 91 14.47 -7.13 -4.16
CA GLY A 91 15.54 -7.59 -5.05
C GLY A 91 16.94 -7.42 -4.47
N ASP A 92 17.91 -7.98 -5.17
CA ASP A 92 19.33 -7.60 -5.03
C ASP A 92 19.92 -7.39 -6.42
N ALA A 93 20.68 -8.36 -6.96
CA ALA A 93 21.16 -8.29 -8.35
C ALA A 93 20.02 -8.31 -9.40
N HIS A 94 18.86 -8.87 -9.04
CA HIS A 94 17.65 -8.93 -9.87
C HIS A 94 16.41 -8.75 -8.98
N GLN A 95 15.27 -8.40 -9.60
CA GLN A 95 13.96 -8.36 -8.93
C GLN A 95 13.53 -9.77 -8.53
N LEU A 96 13.06 -9.94 -7.30
CA LEU A 96 12.68 -11.22 -6.71
C LEU A 96 11.17 -11.50 -6.77
N TYR A 97 10.37 -10.55 -7.28
CA TYR A 97 8.91 -10.64 -7.42
C TYR A 97 8.17 -10.98 -6.11
N ASP A 98 8.82 -10.71 -4.97
CA ASP A 98 8.32 -10.95 -3.62
C ASP A 98 8.95 -9.88 -2.69
N LEU A 99 8.35 -9.69 -1.52
CA LEU A 99 8.72 -8.69 -0.54
C LEU A 99 9.37 -9.35 0.67
N PHE A 100 10.63 -9.03 0.90
CA PHE A 100 11.41 -9.56 1.99
C PHE A 100 11.48 -8.57 3.15
N PRO A 101 11.34 -9.06 4.39
CA PRO A 101 11.34 -8.24 5.58
C PRO A 101 12.69 -7.57 5.81
N ILE A 102 12.64 -6.34 6.33
CA ILE A 102 13.81 -5.60 6.78
C ILE A 102 13.95 -5.80 8.29
N PRO A 103 15.16 -6.09 8.81
CA PRO A 103 15.38 -6.13 10.25
C PRO A 103 14.92 -4.84 10.95
N PHE A 104 14.07 -4.94 11.96
CA PHE A 104 13.57 -3.78 12.72
C PHE A 104 14.62 -3.28 13.73
N THR A 105 15.75 -2.79 13.21
CA THR A 105 16.85 -2.28 14.01
C THR A 105 17.04 -0.77 13.80
N ARG A 106 17.64 -0.09 14.77
CA ARG A 106 18.00 1.34 14.64
C ARG A 106 18.98 1.60 13.49
N ALA A 107 19.78 0.60 13.11
CA ALA A 107 20.69 0.72 11.97
C ALA A 107 19.91 0.75 10.66
N GLU A 108 18.90 -0.10 10.53
CA GLU A 108 18.02 -0.16 9.36
C GLU A 108 17.12 1.06 9.23
N VAL A 109 16.62 1.60 10.36
CA VAL A 109 15.94 2.91 10.36
C VAL A 109 16.79 3.96 9.65
N ARG A 110 18.09 4.05 9.96
CA ARG A 110 18.98 5.02 9.32
C ARG A 110 19.15 4.72 7.85
N ARG A 111 19.53 3.49 7.51
CA ARG A 111 19.85 3.09 6.13
C ARG A 111 18.68 3.29 5.18
N VAL A 112 17.51 2.80 5.57
CA VAL A 112 16.31 2.85 4.72
C VAL A 112 15.78 4.28 4.63
N SER A 113 15.81 5.06 5.71
CA SER A 113 15.45 6.49 5.64
C SER A 113 16.36 7.28 4.70
N ASP A 114 17.66 7.00 4.70
CA ASP A 114 18.61 7.65 3.80
C ASP A 114 18.30 7.30 2.32
N ARG A 115 17.89 6.05 2.05
CA ARG A 115 17.42 5.62 0.71
C ARG A 115 16.10 6.27 0.30
N ILE A 116 15.13 6.38 1.21
CA ILE A 116 13.86 7.08 0.94
C ILE A 116 14.13 8.54 0.59
N ARG A 117 15.04 9.23 1.29
CA ARG A 117 15.42 10.61 0.92
C ARG A 117 16.05 10.69 -0.47
N GLN A 118 16.91 9.75 -0.85
CA GLN A 118 17.43 9.66 -2.21
C GLN A 118 16.32 9.52 -3.26
N VAL A 119 15.30 8.70 -2.98
CA VAL A 119 14.13 8.54 -3.86
C VAL A 119 13.36 9.87 -3.98
N GLN A 120 13.08 10.51 -2.84
CA GLN A 120 12.35 11.79 -2.79
C GLN A 120 13.10 12.92 -3.53
N ASP A 121 14.44 12.96 -3.46
CA ASP A 121 15.27 13.93 -4.19
C ASP A 121 15.10 13.79 -5.72
N VAL A 122 14.95 12.56 -6.22
CA VAL A 122 14.77 12.29 -7.66
C VAL A 122 13.34 12.59 -8.09
N LEU A 123 12.36 12.15 -7.30
CA LEU A 123 10.93 12.39 -7.54
C LEU A 123 10.58 13.88 -7.44
N GLY A 124 11.26 14.61 -6.56
CA GLY A 124 10.98 16.02 -6.24
C GLY A 124 9.76 16.23 -5.32
N GLN A 125 9.30 15.19 -4.65
CA GLN A 125 8.17 15.22 -3.72
C GLN A 125 8.29 14.12 -2.66
N ARG A 126 7.44 14.16 -1.63
CA ARG A 126 7.40 13.12 -0.59
C ARG A 126 6.88 11.81 -1.16
N LEU A 127 7.58 10.72 -0.85
CA LEU A 127 7.13 9.35 -1.08
C LEU A 127 6.25 8.93 0.11
N ALA A 128 5.32 8.01 -0.07
CA ALA A 128 4.73 7.26 1.04
C ALA A 128 5.34 5.86 1.14
N VAL A 129 5.58 5.36 2.36
CA VAL A 129 6.06 3.99 2.55
C VAL A 129 4.99 3.13 3.18
N GLU A 130 4.92 1.88 2.76
CA GLU A 130 3.94 0.92 3.26
C GLU A 130 4.56 -0.12 4.20
N ASN A 131 3.83 -0.44 5.28
CA ASN A 131 4.14 -1.60 6.12
C ASN A 131 3.69 -2.90 5.46
N THR A 132 4.54 -3.92 5.48
CA THR A 132 4.26 -5.20 4.81
C THR A 132 3.97 -6.31 5.81
N THR A 133 3.29 -7.36 5.36
CA THR A 133 3.33 -8.63 6.09
C THR A 133 4.77 -9.16 6.14
N TRP A 134 5.14 -9.80 7.24
CA TRP A 134 6.43 -10.47 7.40
C TRP A 134 6.25 -11.83 8.10
N TYR A 135 6.94 -12.85 7.62
CA TYR A 135 6.85 -14.22 8.18
C TYR A 135 8.03 -14.58 9.08
N THR A 136 9.08 -13.78 9.02
CA THR A 136 10.20 -13.80 9.94
C THR A 136 10.75 -12.39 10.05
N ASN A 137 11.09 -11.97 11.25
CA ASN A 137 11.78 -10.71 11.42
C ASN A 137 12.72 -10.77 12.62
N ILE A 138 13.75 -9.94 12.58
CA ILE A 138 14.72 -9.77 13.65
C ILE A 138 14.88 -8.29 13.95
N GLY A 139 15.07 -7.94 15.22
CA GLY A 139 15.31 -6.55 15.60
C GLY A 139 14.88 -6.22 17.01
N GLU A 140 15.31 -5.06 17.48
CA GLU A 140 14.98 -4.53 18.81
C GLU A 140 13.76 -3.61 18.84
N LEU A 141 13.21 -3.24 17.68
CA LEU A 141 12.04 -2.36 17.56
C LEU A 141 10.79 -3.17 17.19
N LEU A 142 9.63 -2.72 17.68
CA LEU A 142 8.34 -3.18 17.17
C LEU A 142 8.06 -2.54 15.81
N GLU A 143 7.20 -3.16 15.02
CA GLU A 143 6.88 -2.73 13.65
C GLU A 143 6.42 -1.26 13.58
N ALA A 144 5.46 -0.88 14.42
CA ALA A 144 4.95 0.50 14.46
C ALA A 144 6.05 1.51 14.83
N ASP A 145 6.93 1.16 15.78
CA ASP A 145 8.05 2.02 16.18
C ASP A 145 9.09 2.15 15.07
N PHE A 146 9.33 1.08 14.31
CA PHE A 146 10.22 1.08 13.17
C PHE A 146 9.67 1.97 12.04
N LEU A 147 8.39 1.77 11.68
CA LEU A 147 7.71 2.57 10.66
C LEU A 147 7.68 4.06 11.05
N ALA A 148 7.29 4.39 12.29
CA ALA A 148 7.24 5.76 12.77
C ALA A 148 8.62 6.44 12.70
N GLN A 149 9.68 5.76 13.17
CA GLN A 149 11.03 6.30 13.12
C GLN A 149 11.56 6.47 11.70
N VAL A 150 11.23 5.56 10.78
CA VAL A 150 11.57 5.69 9.36
C VAL A 150 10.85 6.88 8.74
N ALA A 151 9.54 6.99 8.94
CA ALA A 151 8.73 8.06 8.37
C ALA A 151 9.16 9.44 8.88
N GLU A 152 9.45 9.56 10.18
CA GLU A 152 9.96 10.79 10.79
C GLU A 152 11.34 11.16 10.26
N ARG A 153 12.28 10.22 10.22
CA ARG A 153 13.67 10.46 9.79
C ARG A 153 13.80 10.76 8.29
N ALA A 154 12.97 10.14 7.46
CA ALA A 154 12.94 10.36 6.02
C ALA A 154 12.08 11.56 5.61
N ASP A 155 11.27 12.07 6.55
CA ASP A 155 10.18 13.02 6.29
C ASP A 155 9.28 12.59 5.12
N CYS A 156 8.82 11.33 5.19
CA CYS A 156 7.97 10.72 4.17
C CYS A 156 6.53 10.53 4.69
N GLY A 157 5.62 10.22 3.78
CA GLY A 157 4.26 9.78 4.09
C GLY A 157 4.20 8.29 4.43
N ILE A 158 3.00 7.82 4.78
CA ILE A 158 2.72 6.43 5.09
C ILE A 158 1.49 5.98 4.28
N LEU A 159 1.64 4.88 3.56
CA LEU A 159 0.51 4.06 3.14
C LEU A 159 0.30 3.04 4.25
N LEU A 160 -0.81 3.14 5.00
CA LEU A 160 -1.01 2.25 6.15
C LEU A 160 -1.88 1.07 5.73
N ASP A 161 -1.26 -0.10 5.59
CA ASP A 161 -1.99 -1.33 5.34
C ASP A 161 -2.46 -1.95 6.66
N LEU A 162 -3.77 -1.89 6.89
CA LEU A 162 -4.41 -2.43 8.09
C LEU A 162 -4.55 -3.96 8.04
N ASN A 163 -4.61 -4.54 6.85
CA ASN A 163 -4.59 -5.99 6.69
C ASN A 163 -3.23 -6.55 7.11
N ASN A 164 -2.13 -5.95 6.66
CA ASN A 164 -0.77 -6.32 7.08
C ASN A 164 -0.57 -6.24 8.61
N VAL A 165 -1.05 -5.16 9.24
CA VAL A 165 -1.02 -5.06 10.72
C VAL A 165 -1.79 -6.20 11.38
N THR A 166 -2.96 -6.56 10.83
CA THR A 166 -3.80 -7.65 11.36
C THR A 166 -3.10 -9.00 11.23
N VAL A 167 -2.56 -9.31 10.05
CA VAL A 167 -1.84 -10.56 9.78
C VAL A 167 -0.59 -10.67 10.66
N ASN A 168 0.21 -9.61 10.75
CA ASN A 168 1.41 -9.59 11.59
C ASN A 168 1.06 -9.81 13.07
N HIS A 169 0.00 -9.15 13.57
CA HIS A 169 -0.48 -9.34 14.94
C HIS A 169 -0.95 -10.78 15.20
N GLN A 170 -1.72 -11.37 14.30
CA GLN A 170 -2.22 -12.74 14.45
C GLN A 170 -1.10 -13.78 14.41
N ASN A 171 -0.09 -13.56 13.58
CA ASN A 171 1.03 -14.48 13.43
C ASN A 171 2.05 -14.36 14.57
N HIS A 172 2.36 -13.14 15.02
CA HIS A 172 3.53 -12.88 15.86
C HIS A 172 3.22 -12.15 17.17
N GLY A 173 1.99 -11.67 17.36
CA GLY A 173 1.62 -10.78 18.45
C GLY A 173 2.14 -9.36 18.24
N GLY A 174 2.44 -8.65 19.34
CA GLY A 174 2.85 -7.23 19.27
C GLY A 174 1.65 -6.29 19.20
N HIS A 175 1.75 -5.23 18.40
CA HIS A 175 0.68 -4.24 18.28
C HIS A 175 -0.51 -4.78 17.49
N ASP A 176 -1.69 -4.74 18.10
CA ASP A 176 -2.96 -4.87 17.38
C ASP A 176 -3.27 -3.57 16.61
N LEU A 177 -4.32 -3.56 15.79
CA LEU A 177 -4.73 -2.38 15.02
C LEU A 177 -4.83 -1.09 15.86
N THR A 178 -5.47 -1.18 17.03
CA THR A 178 -5.69 -0.01 17.89
C THR A 178 -4.38 0.55 18.43
N SER A 179 -3.52 -0.31 18.97
CA SER A 179 -2.23 0.11 19.50
C SER A 179 -1.28 0.54 18.37
N PHE A 180 -1.29 -0.11 17.22
CA PHE A 180 -0.45 0.27 16.06
C PHE A 180 -0.77 1.70 15.62
N VAL A 181 -2.04 2.01 15.40
CA VAL A 181 -2.52 3.34 15.01
C VAL A 181 -2.13 4.43 16.02
N GLN A 182 -2.07 4.11 17.32
CA GLN A 182 -1.65 5.06 18.36
C GLN A 182 -0.15 5.39 18.31
N HIS A 183 0.68 4.56 17.68
CA HIS A 183 2.12 4.78 17.55
C HIS A 183 2.51 5.48 16.24
N ILE A 184 1.57 5.64 15.30
CA ILE A 184 1.81 6.29 14.01
C ILE A 184 1.24 7.72 14.01
N ASP A 185 2.00 8.66 13.45
CA ASP A 185 1.50 10.01 13.17
C ASP A 185 0.51 9.97 12.00
N LEU A 186 -0.79 10.00 12.32
CA LEU A 186 -1.87 9.96 11.32
C LEU A 186 -1.85 11.14 10.35
N ALA A 187 -1.17 12.25 10.67
CA ALA A 187 -0.99 13.34 9.72
C ALA A 187 -0.05 12.98 8.55
N ARG A 188 0.72 11.89 8.66
CA ARG A 188 1.57 11.36 7.59
C ARG A 188 0.88 10.31 6.73
N VAL A 189 -0.28 9.80 7.16
CA VAL A 189 -0.97 8.72 6.44
C VAL A 189 -1.68 9.29 5.22
N SER A 190 -1.23 8.90 4.02
CA SER A 190 -1.79 9.38 2.75
C SER A 190 -3.10 8.68 2.40
N TYR A 191 -3.18 7.37 2.62
CA TYR A 191 -4.38 6.54 2.48
C TYR A 191 -4.14 5.17 3.15
N LEU A 192 -5.20 4.37 3.24
CA LEU A 192 -5.21 3.06 3.88
C LEU A 192 -5.32 1.96 2.83
N HIS A 193 -4.63 0.85 3.03
CA HIS A 193 -4.95 -0.42 2.38
C HIS A 193 -5.80 -1.29 3.30
N VAL A 194 -6.78 -1.95 2.70
CA VAL A 194 -7.55 -3.03 3.31
C VAL A 194 -7.70 -4.15 2.30
N ALA A 195 -7.55 -5.37 2.79
CA ALA A 195 -7.69 -6.59 2.02
C ALA A 195 -8.15 -7.73 2.94
N GLY A 196 -8.28 -8.93 2.37
CA GLY A 196 -8.47 -10.17 3.13
C GLY A 196 -7.24 -11.06 3.05
N HIS A 197 -7.10 -11.93 4.04
CA HIS A 197 -6.02 -12.90 4.21
C HIS A 197 -6.58 -14.30 4.52
N GLU A 198 -5.75 -15.33 4.42
CA GLU A 198 -6.15 -16.73 4.59
C GLU A 198 -5.29 -17.45 5.64
N TRP A 199 -5.87 -18.42 6.35
CA TRP A 199 -5.08 -19.33 7.21
C TRP A 199 -4.50 -20.46 6.36
N ASP A 200 -3.18 -20.63 6.39
CA ASP A 200 -2.50 -21.75 5.73
C ASP A 200 -2.08 -22.82 6.76
N GLU A 201 -2.86 -23.92 6.80
CA GLU A 201 -2.61 -25.07 7.68
C GLU A 201 -1.22 -25.71 7.48
N ARG A 202 -0.59 -25.54 6.32
CA ARG A 202 0.73 -26.12 6.03
C ARG A 202 1.83 -25.43 6.83
N PHE A 203 1.67 -24.13 7.06
CA PHE A 203 2.64 -23.30 7.78
C PHE A 203 2.17 -22.93 9.18
N GLY A 204 0.88 -23.08 9.47
CA GLY A 204 0.29 -22.68 10.74
C GLY A 204 0.34 -21.17 10.96
N LEU A 205 0.13 -20.41 9.87
CA LEU A 205 0.19 -18.95 9.84
C LEU A 205 -0.91 -18.40 8.92
N TYR A 206 -1.33 -17.17 9.19
CA TYR A 206 -2.10 -16.38 8.23
C TYR A 206 -1.18 -15.88 7.12
N ILE A 207 -1.59 -16.09 5.88
CA ILE A 207 -0.91 -15.65 4.67
C ILE A 207 -1.69 -14.50 4.07
N ASP A 208 -0.93 -13.47 3.73
CA ASP A 208 -1.45 -12.29 3.10
C ASP A 208 -1.66 -12.51 1.58
N THR A 209 -2.82 -13.05 1.24
CA THR A 209 -3.13 -13.46 -0.14
C THR A 209 -3.88 -12.40 -0.94
N HIS A 210 -4.49 -11.41 -0.27
CA HIS A 210 -5.36 -10.41 -0.90
C HIS A 210 -6.40 -11.03 -1.84
N SER A 211 -6.96 -12.18 -1.44
CA SER A 211 -7.90 -13.00 -2.23
C SER A 211 -9.26 -13.18 -1.55
N GLN A 212 -9.48 -12.52 -0.42
CA GLN A 212 -10.63 -12.73 0.44
C GLN A 212 -11.33 -11.41 0.79
N PRO A 213 -12.60 -11.45 1.23
CA PRO A 213 -13.29 -10.31 1.81
C PRO A 213 -12.51 -9.68 2.97
N VAL A 214 -12.68 -8.38 3.17
CA VAL A 214 -11.97 -7.64 4.23
C VAL A 214 -12.42 -8.15 5.60
N ALA A 215 -11.45 -8.44 6.48
CA ALA A 215 -11.77 -8.87 7.84
C ALA A 215 -12.59 -7.79 8.59
N PRO A 216 -13.64 -8.17 9.37
CA PRO A 216 -14.53 -7.19 10.00
C PRO A 216 -13.84 -6.15 10.88
N GLY A 217 -12.80 -6.56 11.63
CA GLY A 217 -12.02 -5.64 12.48
C GLY A 217 -11.22 -4.62 11.66
N THR A 218 -10.62 -5.06 10.56
CA THR A 218 -9.91 -4.21 9.59
C THR A 218 -10.86 -3.20 8.95
N ALA A 219 -12.03 -3.65 8.50
CA ALA A 219 -13.05 -2.77 7.91
C ALA A 219 -13.60 -1.74 8.91
N GLU A 220 -13.80 -2.11 10.17
CA GLU A 220 -14.22 -1.18 11.23
C GLU A 220 -13.15 -0.11 11.49
N MET A 221 -11.88 -0.52 11.67
CA MET A 221 -10.77 0.42 11.89
C MET A 221 -10.61 1.38 10.71
N ALA A 222 -10.65 0.87 9.47
CA ALA A 222 -10.57 1.69 8.27
C ALA A 222 -11.70 2.73 8.23
N ARG A 223 -12.94 2.32 8.49
CA ARG A 223 -14.09 3.25 8.55
C ARG A 223 -13.92 4.29 9.64
N GLN A 224 -13.45 3.91 10.83
CA GLN A 224 -13.21 4.84 11.93
C GLN A 224 -12.16 5.90 11.56
N LEU A 225 -11.02 5.48 10.99
CA LEU A 225 -9.96 6.38 10.54
C LEU A 225 -10.45 7.29 9.42
N HIS A 226 -11.21 6.76 8.47
CA HIS A 226 -11.80 7.54 7.39
C HIS A 226 -12.78 8.60 7.92
N GLN A 227 -13.70 8.22 8.82
CA GLN A 227 -14.69 9.12 9.40
C GLN A 227 -14.05 10.23 10.26
N THR A 228 -13.02 9.88 11.03
CA THR A 228 -12.40 10.78 12.01
C THR A 228 -11.37 11.72 11.37
N HIS A 229 -10.58 11.20 10.42
CA HIS A 229 -9.43 11.91 9.86
C HIS A 229 -9.55 12.20 8.36
N GLY A 230 -10.58 11.70 7.67
CA GLY A 230 -10.76 11.88 6.23
C GLY A 230 -9.80 11.07 5.36
N ILE A 231 -9.02 10.15 5.95
CA ILE A 231 -8.01 9.35 5.25
C ILE A 231 -8.72 8.42 4.23
N PRO A 232 -8.36 8.45 2.92
CA PRO A 232 -8.94 7.56 1.93
C PRO A 232 -8.68 6.08 2.24
N ILE A 233 -9.58 5.20 1.81
CA ILE A 233 -9.44 3.74 1.93
C ILE A 233 -9.31 3.17 0.53
N LEU A 234 -8.36 2.28 0.29
CA LEU A 234 -8.26 1.47 -0.93
C LEU A 234 -8.54 0.02 -0.58
N LEU A 235 -9.48 -0.59 -1.30
CA LEU A 235 -9.65 -2.04 -1.32
C LEU A 235 -8.59 -2.65 -2.25
N GLU A 236 -7.74 -3.50 -1.69
CA GLU A 236 -6.77 -4.29 -2.43
C GLU A 236 -7.27 -5.73 -2.63
N TRP A 237 -7.08 -6.24 -3.86
CA TRP A 237 -7.42 -7.60 -4.24
C TRP A 237 -6.48 -8.06 -5.35
N ASP A 238 -5.48 -8.89 -5.02
CA ASP A 238 -4.40 -9.26 -5.94
C ASP A 238 -4.58 -10.61 -6.61
N ASN A 239 -5.11 -11.58 -5.87
CA ASN A 239 -5.24 -12.94 -6.34
C ASN A 239 -6.72 -13.31 -6.45
N ASP A 240 -7.07 -14.11 -7.46
CA ASP A 240 -8.43 -14.58 -7.69
C ASP A 240 -9.49 -13.45 -7.70
N VAL A 241 -9.16 -12.36 -8.41
CA VAL A 241 -10.00 -11.15 -8.49
C VAL A 241 -11.45 -11.52 -8.84
N PRO A 242 -12.42 -11.25 -7.96
CA PRO A 242 -13.79 -11.68 -8.15
C PRO A 242 -14.50 -10.76 -9.15
N GLY A 243 -15.71 -11.15 -9.53
CA GLY A 243 -16.55 -10.31 -10.37
C GLY A 243 -16.90 -8.98 -9.70
N MET A 244 -17.16 -7.96 -10.52
CA MET A 244 -17.50 -6.59 -10.12
C MET A 244 -18.56 -6.50 -9.02
N ASP A 245 -19.60 -7.35 -9.04
CA ASP A 245 -20.64 -7.36 -8.02
C ASP A 245 -20.12 -7.64 -6.61
N VAL A 246 -19.09 -8.49 -6.48
CA VAL A 246 -18.43 -8.78 -5.20
C VAL A 246 -17.65 -7.55 -4.74
N LEU A 247 -16.82 -6.98 -5.62
CA LEU A 247 -16.01 -5.80 -5.31
C LEU A 247 -16.89 -4.61 -4.92
N ASN A 248 -17.98 -4.37 -5.64
CA ASN A 248 -18.93 -3.29 -5.31
C ASN A 248 -19.57 -3.48 -3.92
N ARG A 249 -19.84 -4.73 -3.50
CA ARG A 249 -20.32 -5.00 -2.13
C ARG A 249 -19.24 -4.72 -1.09
N GLU A 250 -18.00 -5.14 -1.33
CA GLU A 250 -16.88 -4.87 -0.41
C GLU A 250 -16.61 -3.36 -0.31
N LEU A 251 -16.58 -2.64 -1.43
CA LEU A 251 -16.46 -1.17 -1.45
C LEU A 251 -17.60 -0.50 -0.67
N ALA A 252 -18.84 -1.00 -0.79
CA ALA A 252 -19.97 -0.48 -0.04
C ALA A 252 -19.81 -0.70 1.47
N CYS A 253 -19.25 -1.84 1.91
CA CYS A 253 -18.97 -2.12 3.31
C CYS A 253 -17.94 -1.16 3.93
N LEU A 254 -17.04 -0.60 3.13
CA LEU A 254 -16.03 0.38 3.56
C LEU A 254 -16.56 1.81 3.62
N ARG A 255 -17.75 2.08 3.08
CA ARG A 255 -18.36 3.41 3.16
C ARG A 255 -18.92 3.61 4.58
N PRO A 256 -18.76 4.82 5.16
CA PRO A 256 -19.47 5.19 6.38
C PRO A 256 -20.97 4.99 6.21
N SER A 257 -21.64 4.39 7.21
CA SER A 257 -23.10 4.45 7.27
C SER A 257 -23.50 5.92 7.32
N MET A 258 -24.29 6.38 6.35
CA MET A 258 -24.86 7.74 6.40
C MET A 258 -25.66 7.85 7.68
N THR A 259 -25.14 8.60 8.65
CA THR A 259 -25.94 9.06 9.79
C THR A 259 -26.88 10.12 9.23
N LEU A 260 -28.15 9.75 9.08
CA LEU A 260 -29.25 10.67 8.75
C LEU A 260 -29.43 11.71 9.87
#